data_AF-Q8WLX1-F1
#
_entry.id   AF-Q8WLX1-F1
#
_cell.length_a   1.000
_cell.length_b   1.000
_cell.length_c   1.000
_cell.angle_alpha   90.00
_cell.angle_beta   90.00
_cell.angle_gamma   90.00
#
_symmetry.space_group_name_H-M   'P 1'
#
loop_
_entity.id
_entity.type
_entity.pdbx_description
1 polymer ?
#
loop_
_entity_poly.entity_id
_entity_poly.type
_entity_poly.pdbx_seq_one_letter_code
_entity_poly.pdbx_strand_id
1 'polypeptide(L)' 'IESYIYNKLEWARFDSNLEKFVGYTEYGVKNAERWNNDPSIIGLVRAQKEAYCHNNIGIDYQV' A
#
# COMPACT_ATOMS: atom_id res chain seq x y z
N ILE A 1 4.45 4.36 2.42
CA ILE A 1 3.16 4.02 1.77
C ILE A 1 3.36 4.08 0.25
N GLU A 2 2.77 3.14 -0.50
CA GLU A 2 2.90 3.07 -1.96
C GLU A 2 1.67 3.67 -2.67
N SER A 3 1.90 4.53 -3.65
CA SER A 3 0.85 5.19 -4.46
C SER A 3 1.23 5.11 -5.93
N TYR A 4 0.28 4.70 -6.78
CA TYR A 4 0.47 4.55 -8.21
C TYR A 4 -0.23 5.68 -8.95
N ILE A 5 0.57 6.56 -9.53
CA ILE A 5 0.13 7.79 -10.17
C ILE A 5 0.60 7.80 -11.62
N TYR A 6 -0.31 8.05 -12.55
CA TYR A 6 0.00 8.22 -13.96
C TYR A 6 -0.68 9.48 -14.49
N ASN A 7 0.07 10.35 -15.17
CA ASN A 7 -0.42 11.63 -15.70
C ASN A 7 -1.19 12.47 -14.65
N LYS A 8 -0.63 12.60 -13.44
CA LYS A 8 -1.24 13.26 -12.27
C LYS A 8 -2.56 12.65 -11.78
N LEU A 9 -2.98 11.51 -12.33
CA LEU A 9 -4.12 10.75 -11.87
C LEU A 9 -3.63 9.58 -11.02
N GLU A 10 -3.99 9.58 -9.75
CA GLU A 10 -3.79 8.43 -8.88
C GLU A 10 -4.79 7.35 -9.26
N TRP A 11 -4.29 6.17 -9.63
CA TRP A 11 -5.15 5.08 -10.07
C TRP A 11 -5.25 3.97 -9.03
N ALA A 12 -4.24 3.75 -8.19
CA ALA A 12 -4.32 2.84 -7.04
C ALA A 12 -3.34 3.23 -5.92
N ARG A 13 -3.60 2.76 -4.69
CA ARG A 13 -2.75 2.99 -3.50
C ARG A 13 -2.83 1.82 -2.54
N PHE A 14 -1.75 1.53 -1.82
CA PHE A 14 -1.81 0.70 -0.62
C PHE A 14 -2.30 1.53 0.57
N ASP A 15 -3.49 1.24 1.10
CA ASP A 15 -4.02 1.86 2.29
C ASP A 15 -3.52 1.10 3.54
N SER A 16 -2.70 1.77 4.35
CA SER A 16 -2.10 1.18 5.54
C SER A 16 -3.08 0.96 6.70
N ASN A 17 -4.23 1.64 6.69
CA ASN A 17 -5.28 1.44 7.69
C ASN A 17 -6.13 0.22 7.35
N LEU A 18 -6.37 0.01 6.05
CA LEU A 18 -7.12 -1.16 5.54
C LEU A 18 -6.21 -2.38 5.27
N GLU A 19 -4.90 -2.18 5.31
CA GLU A 19 -3.86 -3.14 4.94
C GLU A 19 -4.05 -3.78 3.56
N LYS A 20 -4.55 -3.00 2.60
CA LYS A 20 -4.87 -3.49 1.25
C LYS A 20 -4.73 -2.41 0.19
N PHE A 21 -4.61 -2.82 -1.06
CA PHE A 21 -4.68 -1.92 -2.20
C PHE A 21 -6.11 -1.45 -2.45
N VAL A 22 -6.26 -0.17 -2.74
CA VAL A 22 -7.50 0.51 -3.10
C VAL A 22 -7.31 1.11 -4.49
N GLY A 23 -8.24 0.83 -5.40
CA GLY A 23 -8.27 1.42 -6.74
C GLY A 23 -9.17 2.65 -6.80
N TYR A 24 -8.74 3.69 -7.51
CA TYR A 24 -9.49 4.94 -7.72
C TYR A 24 -10.02 5.09 -9.15
N THR A 25 -9.60 4.21 -10.04
CA THR A 25 -10.09 4.09 -11.43
C THR A 25 -10.45 2.63 -11.70
N GLU A 26 -11.24 2.33 -12.73
CA GLU A 26 -11.56 0.94 -13.09
C GLU A 26 -10.31 0.08 -13.30
N TYR A 27 -9.29 0.64 -13.95
CA TYR A 27 -7.99 -0.02 -14.12
C TYR A 27 -7.33 -0.32 -12.77
N GLY A 28 -7.37 0.64 -11.85
CA GLY A 28 -6.81 0.45 -10.52
C GLY A 28 -7.59 -0.51 -9.65
N VAL A 29 -8.92 -0.56 -9.76
CA VAL A 29 -9.76 -1.52 -9.02
C VAL A 29 -9.39 -2.94 -9.41
N LYS A 30 -9.29 -3.24 -10.72
CA LYS A 30 -8.90 -4.58 -11.21
C LYS A 30 -7.50 -4.99 -10.75
N ASN A 31 -6.54 -4.06 -10.76
CA ASN A 31 -5.20 -4.34 -10.25
C ASN A 31 -5.17 -4.51 -8.73
N ALA A 32 -5.91 -3.68 -7.99
CA ALA A 32 -6.02 -3.78 -6.55
C ALA A 32 -6.61 -5.13 -6.12
N GLU A 33 -7.67 -5.61 -6.78
CA GLU A 33 -8.22 -6.95 -6.56
C GLU A 33 -7.18 -8.04 -6.81
N ARG A 34 -6.43 -7.96 -7.90
CA ARG A 34 -5.36 -8.92 -8.21
C ARG A 34 -4.27 -8.93 -7.14
N TRP A 35 -3.77 -7.75 -6.74
CA TRP A 35 -2.72 -7.64 -5.73
C TRP A 35 -3.18 -8.07 -4.35
N ASN A 36 -4.42 -7.76 -3.98
CA ASN A 36 -5.00 -8.17 -2.69
C ASN A 36 -5.23 -9.68 -2.61
N ASN A 37 -5.47 -10.33 -3.75
CA ASN A 37 -5.65 -11.78 -3.85
C ASN A 37 -4.34 -12.55 -4.00
N ASP A 38 -3.19 -11.87 -4.19
CA ASP A 38 -1.87 -12.49 -4.26
C ASP A 38 -1.15 -12.37 -2.90
N PRO A 39 -1.05 -13.46 -2.11
CA PRO A 39 -0.41 -13.43 -0.80
C PRO A 39 1.06 -12.98 -0.83
N SER A 40 1.77 -13.22 -1.94
CA SER A 40 3.17 -12.84 -2.06
C SER A 40 3.33 -11.33 -2.16
N ILE A 41 2.45 -10.67 -2.89
CA ILE A 41 2.47 -9.21 -3.08
C ILE A 41 1.97 -8.53 -1.80
N ILE A 42 0.79 -8.89 -1.32
CA ILE A 42 0.19 -8.20 -0.16
C ILE A 42 0.99 -8.46 1.13
N GLY A 43 1.56 -9.67 1.28
CA GLY A 43 2.42 -10.01 2.40
C GLY A 43 3.72 -9.21 2.40
N LEU A 44 4.36 -9.08 1.23
CA LEU A 44 5.59 -8.29 1.09
C LEU A 44 5.36 -6.82 1.47
N VAL A 45 4.29 -6.20 0.97
CA VAL A 45 4.00 -4.78 1.19
C VAL A 45 3.68 -4.51 2.66
N ARG A 46 2.91 -5.39 3.31
CA ARG A 46 2.67 -5.33 4.76
C ARG A 46 3.95 -5.46 5.56
N ALA A 47 4.80 -6.43 5.22
CA ALA A 47 6.09 -6.63 5.89
C ALA A 47 7.01 -5.40 5.75
N GLN A 48 7.05 -4.78 4.56
CA GLN A 48 7.84 -3.56 4.33
C GLN A 48 7.31 -2.35 5.12
N LYS A 49 5.98 -2.18 5.19
CA LYS A 49 5.35 -1.16 6.04
C LYS A 49 5.79 -1.31 7.49
N GLU A 50 5.72 -2.52 8.04
CA GLU A 50 6.12 -2.77 9.43
C GLU A 50 7.63 -2.56 9.64
N ALA A 51 8.46 -3.15 8.78
CA ALA A 51 9.91 -3.12 8.91
C ALA A 51 10.50 -1.72 8.74
N TYR A 52 9.92 -0.88 7.88
CA TYR A 52 10.47 0.44 7.58
C TYR A 52 9.64 1.58 8.19
N CYS A 53 8.35 1.66 7.86
CA CYS A 53 7.54 2.80 8.29
C CYS A 53 7.29 2.74 9.80
N HIS A 54 6.78 1.61 10.30
CA HIS A 54 6.38 1.52 11.69
C HIS A 54 7.59 1.50 12.64
N ASN A 55 8.65 0.77 12.26
CA ASN A 55 9.90 0.76 13.01
C ASN A 55 10.49 2.16 13.18
N ASN A 56 10.62 2.94 12.11
CA ASN A 56 11.21 4.27 12.17
C ASN A 56 10.31 5.28 12.90
N ILE A 57 8.99 5.26 12.63
CA ILE A 57 8.04 6.14 13.34
C ILE A 57 8.08 5.86 14.85
N GLY A 58 8.15 4.60 15.28
CA GLY A 58 8.26 4.27 16.70
C GLY A 58 9.48 4.93 17.36
N ILE A 59 10.61 5.00 16.65
CA ILE A 59 11.83 5.66 17.12
C ILE A 59 11.67 7.19 17.12
N ASP A 60 11.13 7.77 16.05
CA ASP A 60 10.99 9.23 15.91
C ASP A 60 10.06 9.85 16.97
N TYR A 61 9.04 9.09 17.41
CA TYR A 61 8.07 9.53 18.41
C TYR A 61 8.36 8.98 19.82
N GLN A 62 9.49 8.29 20.03
CA GLN A 62 10.03 8.00 21.36
C GLN A 62 10.70 9.27 21.92
N VAL A 63 9.87 10.13 22.54
CA VAL A 63 10.32 11.24 23.41
C VAL A 63 9.99 10.90 24.85
#